data_AF-A0A3D0SSI6-F1
#
_entry.id   AF-A0A3D0SSI6-F1
#
_cell.length_a   1.000
_cell.length_b   1.000
_cell.length_c   1.000
_cell.angle_alpha   90.00
_cell.angle_beta   90.00
_cell.angle_gamma   90.00
#
_symmetry.space_group_name_H-M   'P 1'
#
loop_
_entity.id
_entity.type
_entity.pdbx_description
1 polymer ?
#
loop_
_entity_poly.entity_id
_entity_poly.type
_entity_poly.pdbx_seq_one_letter_code
_entity_poly.pdbx_strand_id
1 'polypeptide(L)'
;FENRLRQVIDEVQSSPKPIILFIDEAHTLIGAGGAAGTGDAANLLKPALARGKLRTIAATTWAEYKKHIEKDPALTRRFQVVQVGEPSEEKTILMMRGMA
;
A
#
# COMPACT_ATOMS: atom_id res chain seq x y z
N PHE A 1 -3.47 11.67 -13.77
CA PHE A 1 -3.16 10.54 -12.86
C PHE A 1 -4.08 10.58 -11.64
N GLU A 2 -4.06 11.66 -10.85
CA GLU A 2 -4.91 11.83 -9.67
C GLU A 2 -6.41 11.57 -9.91
N ASN A 3 -7.00 12.09 -10.98
CA ASN A 3 -8.41 11.84 -11.32
C ASN A 3 -8.72 10.35 -11.53
N ARG A 4 -7.80 9.60 -12.13
CA ARG A 4 -7.95 8.14 -12.31
C ARG A 4 -7.89 7.41 -10.97
N LEU A 5 -6.95 7.80 -10.09
CA LEU A 5 -6.84 7.21 -8.76
C LEU A 5 -8.09 7.50 -7.91
N ARG A 6 -8.63 8.71 -8.01
CA ARG A 6 -9.88 9.10 -7.34
C ARG A 6 -11.06 8.24 -7.82
N GLN A 7 -11.22 8.08 -9.13
CA GLN A 7 -12.24 7.21 -9.70
C GLN A 7 -12.11 5.76 -9.20
N VAL A 8 -10.89 5.21 -9.17
CA VAL A 8 -10.65 3.86 -8.63
C VAL A 8 -11.06 3.76 -7.16
N ILE A 9 -10.72 4.75 -6.33
CA ILE A 9 -11.11 4.77 -4.91
C ILE A 9 -12.64 4.84 -4.77
N ASP A 10 -13.30 5.66 -5.59
CA ASP A 10 -14.75 5.82 -5.57
C ASP A 10 -15.47 4.53 -6.03
N GLU A 11 -14.97 3.84 -7.06
CA GLU A 11 -15.46 2.54 -7.51
C GLU A 11 -15.29 1.45 -6.43
N VAL A 12 -14.12 1.42 -5.78
CA VAL A 12 -13.85 0.48 -4.69
C VAL A 12 -14.79 0.70 -3.50
N GLN A 13 -15.06 1.96 -3.16
CA GLN A 13 -15.94 2.32 -2.04
C GLN A 13 -17.43 2.15 -2.35
N SER A 14 -17.84 2.31 -3.61
CA SER A 14 -19.23 2.16 -4.05
C SER A 14 -19.60 0.72 -4.41
N SER A 15 -18.61 -0.17 -4.53
CA SER A 15 -18.84 -1.58 -4.84
C SER A 15 -19.74 -2.23 -3.78
N PRO A 16 -20.85 -2.89 -4.18
CA PRO A 16 -21.71 -3.63 -3.26
C PRO A 16 -20.99 -4.84 -2.65
N LYS A 17 -19.95 -5.35 -3.32
CA LYS A 17 -19.07 -6.40 -2.81
C LYS A 17 -17.83 -5.75 -2.18
N PRO A 18 -17.46 -6.10 -0.93
CA PRO A 18 -16.25 -5.58 -0.32
C PRO A 18 -15.00 -5.92 -1.15
N ILE A 19 -14.17 -4.93 -1.46
CA ILE A 19 -12.92 -5.08 -2.20
C ILE A 19 -11.74 -4.85 -1.25
N ILE A 20 -10.69 -5.67 -1.40
CA ILE A 20 -9.38 -5.44 -0.78
C ILE A 20 -8.45 -4.92 -1.87
N LEU A 21 -7.96 -3.69 -1.68
CA LEU A 21 -7.00 -3.08 -2.58
C LEU A 21 -5.58 -3.54 -2.22
N PHE A 22 -4.89 -4.18 -3.15
CA PHE A 22 -3.46 -4.45 -3.02
C PHE A 22 -2.65 -3.37 -3.72
N ILE A 23 -1.65 -2.83 -3.03
CA ILE A 23 -0.72 -1.84 -3.56
C ILE A 23 0.68 -2.40 -3.42
N ASP A 24 1.28 -2.76 -4.56
CA ASP A 24 2.70 -3.07 -4.59
C ASP A 24 3.53 -1.77 -4.57
N GLU A 25 4.73 -1.85 -4.01
CA GLU A 25 5.65 -0.71 -3.85
C GLU A 25 4.95 0.58 -3.35
N ALA A 26 4.19 0.48 -2.25
CA ALA A 26 3.33 1.57 -1.79
C ALA A 26 4.07 2.88 -1.48
N HIS A 27 5.38 2.82 -1.22
CA HIS A 27 6.23 4.00 -1.07
C HIS A 27 6.31 4.84 -2.34
N THR A 28 6.09 4.28 -3.54
CA THR A 28 6.03 5.04 -4.79
C THR A 28 4.83 6.00 -4.80
N LEU A 29 3.69 5.59 -4.24
CA LEU A 29 2.50 6.43 -4.12
C LEU A 29 2.64 7.52 -3.05
N ILE A 30 3.54 7.32 -2.08
CA ILE A 30 3.75 8.23 -0.94
C ILE A 30 4.95 9.16 -1.17
N GLY A 31 5.96 8.66 -1.88
CA GLY A 31 7.26 9.29 -2.11
C GLY A 31 7.44 9.91 -3.50
N ALA A 32 6.46 9.78 -4.42
CA ALA A 32 6.49 10.41 -5.75
C ALA A 32 6.49 11.96 -5.73
N GLY A 33 6.63 12.60 -4.57
CA GLY A 33 6.81 14.04 -4.40
C GLY A 33 8.17 14.57 -4.86
N GLY A 34 8.58 14.26 -6.09
CA GLY A 34 9.63 14.95 -6.83
C GLY A 34 9.03 15.87 -7.90
N ALA A 35 9.63 17.06 -8.09
CA ALA A 35 9.20 18.19 -8.92
C ALA A 35 7.74 18.67 -8.69
N ALA A 36 7.60 19.96 -8.36
CA ALA A 36 6.32 20.59 -8.06
C ALA A 36 5.29 20.36 -9.18
N GLY A 37 4.28 19.51 -8.90
CA GLY A 37 3.14 19.30 -9.79
C GLY A 37 2.75 17.84 -10.07
N THR A 38 3.59 16.86 -9.74
CA THR A 38 3.29 15.44 -10.02
C THR A 38 2.87 14.67 -8.77
N GLY A 39 1.59 14.80 -8.40
CA GLY A 39 0.81 13.71 -7.82
C GLY A 39 1.08 13.35 -6.35
N ASP A 40 0.46 14.10 -5.42
CA ASP A 40 0.39 13.67 -4.02
C ASP A 40 -0.76 12.64 -3.86
N ALA A 41 -0.54 11.44 -4.39
CA ALA A 41 -1.46 10.32 -4.22
C ALA A 41 -1.67 9.96 -2.74
N ALA A 42 -0.69 10.26 -1.88
CA ALA A 42 -0.82 10.09 -0.43
C ALA A 42 -1.95 10.95 0.14
N ASN A 43 -2.10 12.20 -0.32
CA ASN A 43 -3.19 13.07 0.11
C ASN A 43 -4.58 12.56 -0.31
N LEU A 44 -4.67 11.81 -1.41
CA LEU A 44 -5.93 11.17 -1.83
C LEU A 44 -6.21 9.90 -1.00
N LEU A 45 -5.18 9.14 -0.65
CA LEU A 45 -5.30 7.90 0.13
C LEU A 45 -5.55 8.15 1.62
N LYS A 46 -4.94 9.19 2.22
CA LYS A 46 -5.05 9.52 3.65
C LYS A 46 -6.51 9.60 4.14
N PRO A 47 -7.43 10.36 3.49
CA PRO A 47 -8.83 10.41 3.90
C PRO A 47 -9.57 9.09 3.72
N ALA A 48 -9.25 8.33 2.66
CA ALA A 48 -9.89 7.05 2.36
C ALA A 48 -9.50 5.98 3.41
N LEU A 49 -8.23 5.95 3.81
CA LEU A 49 -7.69 5.09 4.86
C LEU A 49 -8.19 5.51 6.25
N ALA A 50 -8.26 6.82 6.53
CA ALA A 50 -8.66 7.32 7.84
C ALA A 50 -10.12 6.97 8.23
N ARG A 51 -11.01 6.86 7.23
CA ARG A 51 -12.42 6.52 7.43
C ARG A 51 -12.70 5.01 7.47
N GLY A 52 -11.68 4.16 7.35
CA GLY A 52 -11.85 2.70 7.29
C GLY A 52 -12.69 2.20 6.11
N LYS A 53 -12.95 3.07 5.12
CA LYS A 53 -13.75 2.76 3.93
C LYS A 53 -12.95 2.02 2.86
N LEU A 54 -11.62 2.13 2.90
CA LEU A 54 -10.71 1.47 1.98
C LEU A 54 -9.95 0.39 2.75
N ARG A 55 -10.19 -0.87 2.41
CA ARG A 55 -9.42 -2.01 2.93
C ARG A 55 -8.21 -2.20 2.04
N THR A 56 -7.02 -2.04 2.59
CA THR A 56 -5.79 -2.01 1.79
C THR A 56 -4.72 -2.92 2.37
N ILE A 57 -4.04 -3.66 1.50
CA ILE A 57 -2.78 -4.34 1.78
C ILE A 57 -1.70 -3.62 0.96
N ALA A 58 -0.64 -3.18 1.61
CA ALA A 58 0.45 -2.46 0.98
C ALA A 58 1.76 -3.23 1.16
N ALA A 59 2.51 -3.42 0.07
CA ALA A 59 3.84 -4.03 0.09
C ALA A 59 4.92 -2.97 -0.11
N THR A 60 6.02 -3.09 0.63
CA THR A 60 7.18 -2.22 0.50
C THR A 60 8.40 -2.88 1.15
N THR A 61 9.60 -2.47 0.74
CA THR A 61 10.82 -2.83 1.46
C THR A 61 10.89 -2.10 2.80
N TRP A 62 11.67 -2.64 3.73
CA TRP A 62 11.87 -2.04 5.05
C TRP A 62 12.52 -0.65 5.00
N ALA A 63 13.49 -0.46 4.09
CA ALA A 63 14.16 0.83 3.91
C ALA A 63 13.17 1.93 3.49
N GLU A 64 12.30 1.61 2.53
CA GLU A 64 11.29 2.53 2.03
C GLU A 64 10.18 2.79 3.05
N TYR A 65 9.79 1.77 3.83
CA TYR A 65 8.86 1.95 4.96
C TYR A 65 9.39 2.99 5.95
N LYS A 66 10.63 2.84 6.42
CA LYS A 66 11.25 3.79 7.37
C LYS A 66 11.37 5.20 6.80
N LYS A 67 11.66 5.31 5.51
CA LYS A 67 11.91 6.59 4.85
C LYS A 67 10.62 7.37 4.58
N HIS A 68 9.55 6.70 4.15
CA HIS A 68 8.34 7.34 3.63
C HIS A 68 7.08 7.12 4.48
N ILE A 69 6.89 5.94 5.09
CA ILE A 69 5.66 5.60 5.82
C ILE A 69 5.80 5.90 7.30
N GLU A 70 6.89 5.46 7.94
CA GLU A 70 7.12 5.61 9.38
C GLU A 70 7.16 7.08 9.82
N LYS A 71 7.64 7.96 8.94
CA LYS A 71 7.70 9.40 9.19
C LYS A 71 6.35 10.10 9.14
N ASP A 72 5.30 9.46 8.62
CA ASP A 72 3.95 10.03 8.52
C ASP A 72 3.04 9.48 9.63
N PRO A 73 2.67 10.31 10.63
CA PRO A 73 1.79 9.88 11.73
C PRO A 73 0.39 9.44 11.29
N ALA A 74 -0.11 9.94 10.15
CA ALA A 74 -1.42 9.56 9.66
C ALA A 74 -1.41 8.14 9.07
N LEU A 75 -0.32 7.75 8.41
CA LEU A 75 -0.17 6.42 7.82
C LEU A 75 0.17 5.36 8.88
N THR A 76 1.10 5.66 9.79
CA THR A 76 1.49 4.74 10.89
C THR A 76 0.33 4.39 11.83
N ARG A 77 -0.65 5.29 11.99
CA ARG A 77 -1.87 5.01 12.77
C ARG A 77 -2.90 4.15 12.04
N ARG A 78 -2.77 3.95 10.72
CA ARG A 78 -3.76 3.27 9.87
C ARG A 78 -3.25 1.96 9.30
N PHE A 79 -1.94 1.84 9.11
CA PHE A 79 -1.31 0.59 8.73
C PHE A 79 -0.78 -0.15 9.96
N GLN A 80 -1.08 -1.44 10.01
CA GLN A 80 -0.39 -2.37 10.89
C GLN A 80 0.79 -2.97 10.12
N VAL A 81 1.99 -2.87 10.69
CA VAL A 81 3.19 -3.45 10.09
C VAL A 81 3.17 -4.96 10.28
N VAL A 82 3.24 -5.70 9.17
CA VAL A 82 3.48 -7.14 9.16
C VAL A 82 4.84 -7.36 8.51
N GLN A 83 5.83 -7.76 9.31
CA GLN A 83 7.16 -8.06 8.78
C GLN A 83 7.16 -9.41 8.10
N VAL A 84 7.58 -9.42 6.83
CA VAL A 84 7.78 -10.64 6.04
C VAL A 84 9.27 -10.77 5.78
N GLY A 85 9.89 -11.73 6.45
CA GLY A 85 11.30 -12.06 6.25
C GLY A 85 11.50 -13.05 5.11
N GLU A 86 12.75 -13.21 4.68
CA GLU A 86 13.12 -14.22 3.71
C GLU A 86 12.78 -15.64 4.23
N PRO A 87 12.28 -16.53 3.37
CA PRO A 87 12.07 -17.92 3.73
C PRO A 87 13.41 -18.60 4.05
N SER A 88 13.41 -19.53 5.00
CA SER A 88 14.56 -20.42 5.19
C SER A 88 14.74 -21.33 3.97
N GLU A 89 15.94 -21.84 3.75
CA GLU A 89 16.22 -22.75 2.63
C GLU A 89 15.23 -23.92 2.57
N GLU A 90 14.95 -24.56 3.71
CA GLU A 90 13.96 -25.64 3.81
C GLU A 90 12.55 -25.20 3.38
N LYS A 91 12.10 -24.01 3.81
CA LYS A 91 10.81 -23.44 3.40
C LYS A 91 10.79 -23.13 1.92
N THR A 92 11.87 -22.57 1.39
CA THR A 92 12.01 -22.25 -0.04
C THR A 92 11.91 -23.53 -0.88
N ILE A 93 12.63 -24.60 -0.50
CA ILE A 93 12.54 -25.90 -1.19
C ILE A 93 11.10 -26.43 -1.17
N LEU A 94 10.40 -26.33 -0.03
CA LEU A 94 9.00 -26.74 0.08
C LEU A 94 8.08 -25.89 -0.81
N MET A 95 8.24 -24.58 -0.82
CA MET A 95 7.46 -23.65 -1.65
C MET A 95 7.63 -23.97 -3.13
N MET A 96 8.88 -24.16 -3.59
CA MET A 96 9.19 -24.50 -4.99
C MET A 96 8.56 -25.82 -5.42
N ARG A 97 8.50 -26.82 -4.54
CA ARG A 97 7.83 -28.10 -4.83
C ARG A 97 6.31 -27.96 -5.01
N GLY A 98 5.69 -26.97 -4.37
CA GLY A 98 4.26 -26.69 -4.49
C GLY A 98 3.87 -25.87 -5.72
N MET A 99 4.84 -25.41 -6.52
CA MET A 99 4.61 -24.64 -7.76
C MET A 99 4.57 -25.52 -9.03
N ALA A 100 4.51 -26.85 -8.86
CA ALA A 100 4.44 -27.83 -9.94
C ALA A 100 3.04 -27.92 -10.59
#